data_AF-A0A3D1ZTQ9-F1
#
_entry.id   AF-A0A3D1ZTQ9-F1
#
_cell.length_a   1.000
_cell.length_b   1.000
_cell.length_c   1.000
_cell.angle_alpha   90.00
_cell.angle_beta   90.00
_cell.angle_gamma   90.00
#
_symmetry.space_group_name_H-M   'P 1'
#
loop_
_entity.id
_entity.type
_entity.pdbx_description
1 polymer ?
#
loop_
_entity_poly.entity_id
_entity_poly.type
_entity_poly.pdbx_seq_one_letter_code
_entity_poly.pdbx_strand_id
1 'polypeptide(L)' 'QFFINVADNGFLNHSGKNAQGWGYAVFAKVVEGMDVVEAIKSVATGSSGHHQDVPLSPIVIESASVEA' A
#
# COMPACT_ATOMS: atom_id res chain seq x y z
N GLN A 1 1.08 -9.89 -1.15
CA GLN A 1 1.20 -8.55 -0.53
C GLN A 1 0.75 -7.52 -1.56
N PHE A 2 0.11 -6.45 -1.13
CA PHE A 2 -0.24 -5.31 -1.97
C PHE A 2 0.08 -4.02 -1.21
N PHE A 3 0.08 -2.89 -1.90
CA PHE A 3 0.18 -1.57 -1.29
C PHE A 3 -0.83 -0.62 -1.93
N ILE A 4 -1.19 0.43 -1.20
CA ILE A 4 -2.06 1.51 -1.68
C ILE A 4 -1.19 2.75 -1.84
N ASN A 5 -1.25 3.40 -3.00
CA ASN A 5 -0.59 4.68 -3.20
C ASN A 5 -1.38 5.77 -2.46
N VAL A 6 -0.70 6.52 -1.59
CA VAL A 6 -1.25 7.69 -0.87
C VAL A 6 -0.80 9.03 -1.48
N ALA A 7 -0.13 8.94 -2.64
CA ALA A 7 0.38 10.04 -3.46
C ALA A 7 0.64 9.53 -4.89
N ASP A 8 0.90 10.45 -5.83
CA ASP A 8 1.25 10.10 -7.20
C ASP A 8 2.70 9.61 -7.31
N ASN A 9 2.88 8.29 -7.24
CA ASN A 9 4.19 7.63 -7.23
C ASN A 9 4.65 7.24 -8.65
N GLY A 10 4.86 8.23 -9.52
CA GLY A 10 5.21 7.99 -10.94
C GLY A 10 6.47 7.15 -11.18
N PHE A 11 7.40 7.12 -10.20
CA PHE A 11 8.61 6.31 -10.24
C PHE A 11 8.36 4.79 -10.12
N LEU A 12 7.17 4.37 -9.68
CA LEU A 12 6.77 2.96 -9.61
C LEU A 12 6.19 2.45 -10.94
N ASN A 13 5.92 3.34 -11.89
CA ASN A 13 5.30 2.98 -13.17
C ASN A 13 6.26 2.15 -14.03
N HIS A 14 5.70 1.21 -14.80
CA HIS A 14 6.46 0.47 -15.81
C HIS A 14 7.04 1.43 -16.85
N SER A 15 8.35 1.38 -17.04
CA SER A 15 9.10 2.17 -18.02
C SER A 15 9.81 1.32 -19.07
N GLY A 16 9.89 -0.01 -18.88
CA GLY A 16 10.45 -0.89 -19.89
C GLY A 16 10.67 -2.31 -19.41
N LYS A 17 10.86 -3.21 -20.38
CA LYS A 17 11.11 -4.62 -20.12
C LYS A 17 12.56 -4.88 -19.71
N ASN A 18 12.97 -4.37 -18.55
CA ASN A 18 14.25 -4.68 -17.88
C ASN A 18 14.12 -4.65 -16.34
N ALA A 19 15.15 -5.11 -15.62
CA ALA A 19 15.12 -5.26 -14.17
C ALA A 19 14.76 -3.97 -13.40
N GLN A 20 15.14 -2.79 -13.91
CA GLN A 20 14.87 -1.50 -13.28
C GLN A 20 13.53 -0.90 -13.71
N GLY A 21 13.07 -1.21 -14.92
CA GLY A 21 11.91 -0.58 -15.55
C GLY A 21 10.61 -1.39 -15.44
N TRP A 22 10.64 -2.59 -14.84
CA TRP A 22 9.47 -3.46 -14.79
C TRP A 22 8.29 -2.84 -14.03
N GLY A 23 8.60 -2.06 -12.99
CA GLY A 23 7.61 -1.33 -12.19
C GLY A 23 6.67 -2.24 -11.38
N TYR A 24 5.55 -1.65 -10.94
CA TYR A 24 4.52 -2.33 -10.15
C TYR A 24 3.17 -2.26 -10.86
N ALA A 25 2.51 -3.41 -11.01
CA ALA A 25 1.24 -3.51 -11.71
C ALA A 25 0.10 -2.95 -10.85
N VAL A 26 -0.53 -1.88 -11.31
CA VAL A 26 -1.80 -1.38 -10.76
C VAL A 26 -2.94 -2.28 -11.28
N PHE A 27 -3.76 -2.81 -10.37
CA PHE A 27 -4.89 -3.69 -10.73
C PHE A 27 -6.23 -3.25 -10.12
N ALA A 28 -6.23 -2.25 -9.25
CA ALA A 28 -7.43 -1.74 -8.57
C ALA A 28 -7.22 -0.27 -8.13
N LYS A 29 -8.30 0.37 -7.71
CA LYS A 29 -8.30 1.68 -7.03
C LYS A 29 -9.26 1.66 -5.86
N VAL A 30 -8.97 2.46 -4.84
CA VAL A 30 -9.91 2.75 -3.74
C VAL A 30 -11.00 3.65 -4.28
N VAL A 31 -12.25 3.20 -4.25
CA VAL A 31 -13.42 3.98 -4.68
C VAL A 31 -14.14 4.66 -3.51
N GLU A 32 -14.03 4.08 -2.32
CA GLU A 32 -14.60 4.57 -1.06
C GLU A 32 -13.62 4.27 0.10
N GLY A 33 -13.68 5.05 1.18
CA GLY A 33 -12.83 4.84 2.36
C GLY A 33 -11.41 5.38 2.25
N MET A 34 -11.15 6.35 1.36
CA MET A 34 -9.82 6.95 1.24
C MET A 34 -9.39 7.72 2.51
N ASP A 35 -10.34 8.26 3.26
CA ASP A 35 -10.12 8.86 4.59
C ASP A 35 -9.56 7.85 5.60
N VAL A 36 -10.00 6.60 5.55
CA VAL A 36 -9.44 5.51 6.36
C VAL A 36 -8.00 5.22 5.97
N VAL A 37 -7.70 5.18 4.66
CA VAL A 37 -6.33 5.02 4.15
C VAL A 37 -5.42 6.17 4.62
N GLU A 38 -5.93 7.40 4.57
CA GLU A 38 -5.23 8.60 5.04
C GLU A 38 -4.99 8.59 6.55
N ALA A 39 -5.92 8.07 7.35
CA ALA A 39 -5.69 7.87 8.78
C ALA A 39 -4.59 6.81 9.01
N ILE A 40 -4.65 5.67 8.32
CA ILE A 40 -3.67 4.58 8.40
C ILE A 40 -2.25 5.07 8.10
N LYS A 41 -2.05 5.90 7.05
CA LYS A 41 -0.69 6.34 6.68
C LYS A 41 -0.02 7.21 7.74
N SER A 42 -0.79 7.76 8.68
CA SER A 42 -0.31 8.69 9.72
C SER A 42 -0.03 8.02 11.07
N VAL A 43 -0.27 6.71 11.20
CA VAL A 43 -0.06 6.00 12.46
C VAL A 43 1.41 5.98 12.87
N ALA A 44 1.67 5.89 14.18
CA ALA A 44 3.01 5.74 14.69
C ALA A 44 3.60 4.38 14.27
N THR A 45 4.81 4.40 13.71
CA THR A 45 5.56 3.22 13.30
C THR A 45 6.87 3.08 14.08
N GLY A 46 7.45 1.88 14.03
CA GLY A 46 8.76 1.56 14.59
C GLY A 46 9.40 0.37 13.90
N SER A 47 10.45 -0.17 14.50
CA SER A 47 11.14 -1.36 14.00
C SER A 47 10.63 -2.62 14.69
N SER A 48 10.45 -3.70 13.93
CA SER A 48 10.13 -5.04 14.45
C SER A 48 10.99 -6.11 13.76
N GLY A 49 11.88 -6.74 14.52
CA GLY A 49 12.88 -7.66 13.96
C GLY A 49 13.76 -6.96 12.92
N HIS A 50 13.78 -7.51 11.70
CA HIS A 50 14.51 -6.93 10.56
C HIS A 50 13.65 -5.97 9.71
N HIS A 51 12.42 -5.65 10.14
CA HIS A 51 11.50 -4.79 9.42
C HIS A 51 11.44 -3.38 10.04
N GLN A 52 11.50 -2.36 9.20
CA GLN A 52 11.24 -0.96 9.56
C GLN A 52 9.80 -0.57 9.16
N ASP A 53 9.34 0.59 9.64
CA ASP A 53 8.03 1.17 9.32
C ASP A 53 6.82 0.28 9.69
N VAL A 54 6.97 -0.53 10.74
CA VAL A 54 5.90 -1.40 11.25
C VAL A 54 5.00 -0.60 12.19
N PRO A 55 3.67 -0.57 12.00
CA PRO A 55 2.75 0.08 12.93
C PRO A 55 2.95 -0.40 14.38
N LEU A 56 3.03 0.55 15.33
CA LEU A 56 3.16 0.21 16.76
C LEU A 56 1.90 -0.48 17.31
N SER A 57 0.75 -0.16 16.73
CA SER A 57 -0.50 -0.88 16.95
C SER A 57 -0.89 -1.60 15.66
N PRO A 58 -1.21 -2.91 15.71
CA PRO A 58 -1.57 -3.67 14.51
C PRO A 58 -2.77 -3.08 13.78
N ILE A 59 -2.66 -2.97 12.45
CA ILE A 59 -3.75 -2.58 11.55
C ILE A 59 -4.18 -3.86 10.83
N VAL A 60 -5.37 -4.34 11.15
CA VAL A 60 -5.85 -5.67 10.75
C VAL A 60 -6.98 -5.54 9.75
N ILE A 61 -6.85 -6.21 8.61
CA ILE A 61 -7.98 -6.46 7.71
C ILE A 61 -8.76 -7.62 8.31
N GLU A 62 -9.89 -7.32 8.96
CA GLU A 62 -10.69 -8.32 9.68
C GLU A 62 -11.41 -9.29 8.72
N SER A 63 -11.84 -8.79 7.57
CA SER A 63 -12.46 -9.59 6.52
C SER A 63 -12.27 -8.94 5.14
N ALA A 64 -12.42 -9.74 4.09
CA ALA A 64 -12.46 -9.27 2.70
C ALA A 64 -13.53 -10.08 1.96
N SER A 65 -14.41 -9.38 1.24
CA SER A 65 -15.52 -9.96 0.50
C SER A 65 -15.52 -9.46 -0.95
N VAL A 66 -16.22 -10.20 -1.80
CA VAL A 66 -16.52 -9.78 -3.17
C VAL A 66 -18.03 -9.60 -3.27
N GLU A 67 -18.47 -8.43 -3.71
CA GLU A 67 -19.87 -8.17 -4.00
C GLU A 67 -20.23 -8.67 -5.40
N ALA A 68 -21.43 -9.23 -5.54
CA ALA A 68 -21.92 -9.88 -6.76
C ALA A 68 -22.75 -8.95 -7.63
#